data_AF-A0A7J0FHS6-F1
#
_entry.id   AF-A0A7J0FHS6-F1
#
_cell.length_a   1.000
_cell.length_b   1.000
_cell.length_c   1.000
_cell.angle_alpha   90.00
_cell.angle_beta   90.00
_cell.angle_gamma   90.00
#
_symmetry.space_group_name_H-M   'P 1'
#
loop_
_entity.id
_entity.type
_entity.pdbx_description
1 polymer ?
#
loop_
_entity_poly.entity_id
_entity_poly.type
_entity_poly.pdbx_seq_one_letter_code
_entity_poly.pdbx_strand_id
1 'polypeptide(L)' 'MERLKSELQSHGLKCGGTLQERAARLFLLKTTPLEMLPKKLLAKK' A
#
# COMPACT_ATOMS: atom_id res chain seq x y z
N MET A 1 12.15 -7.70 -3.97
CA MET A 1 11.43 -7.50 -2.70
C MET A 1 11.43 -6.05 -2.23
N GLU A 2 12.56 -5.34 -2.36
CA GLU A 2 12.71 -3.97 -1.87
C GLU A 2 11.84 -2.96 -2.63
N ARG A 3 11.71 -3.08 -3.95
CA ARG A 3 10.87 -2.19 -4.76
C ARG A 3 9.42 -2.12 -4.26
N LEU A 4 8.80 -3.26 -3.97
CA LEU A 4 7.41 -3.31 -3.48
C LEU A 4 7.25 -2.58 -2.13
N LYS A 5 8.25 -2.73 -1.25
CA LYS A 5 8.29 -2.07 0.05
C LYS A 5 8.52 -0.56 -0.10
N SER A 6 9.40 -0.14 -1.01
CA SER A 6 9.66 1.28 -1.28
C SER A 6 8.44 1.96 -1.87
N GLU A 7 7.78 1.34 -2.87
CA GLU A 7 6.57 1.91 -3.48
C GLU A 7 5.44 2.07 -2.46
N LEU A 8 5.19 1.04 -1.63
CA LEU A 8 4.19 1.14 -0.57
C LEU A 8 4.51 2.29 0.39
N GLN A 9 5.78 2.46 0.80
CA GLN A 9 6.18 3.57 1.67
C GLN A 9 6.04 4.94 0.99
N SER A 10 6.41 5.06 -0.29
CA SER A 10 6.26 6.30 -1.08
C SER A 10 4.79 6.72 -1.18
N HIS A 11 3.87 5.76 -1.28
CA HIS A 11 2.44 6.00 -1.27
C HIS A 11 1.84 6.12 0.15
N GLY A 12 2.64 6.06 1.21
CA GLY A 12 2.14 6.13 2.59
C GLY A 12 1.29 4.92 3.00
N LEU A 13 1.50 3.77 2.37
CA LEU A 13 0.81 2.51 2.64
C LEU A 13 1.63 1.58 3.54
N LYS A 14 0.94 0.69 4.26
CA LYS A 14 1.58 -0.30 5.12
C LYS A 14 2.27 -1.41 4.32
N CYS A 15 3.50 -1.72 4.73
CA CYS A 15 4.31 -2.82 4.17
C CYS A 15 4.20 -4.15 4.94
N GLY A 16 3.31 -4.26 5.94
CA GLY A 16 3.10 -5.49 6.70
C GLY A 16 2.40 -6.59 5.91
N GLY A 17 2.50 -7.84 6.38
CA GLY A 17 1.87 -9.00 5.77
C GLY A 17 2.68 -9.66 4.64
N THR A 18 2.00 -10.54 3.90
CA THR A 18 2.53 -11.34 2.80
C THR A 18 2.82 -10.50 1.55
N LEU A 19 3.57 -11.07 0.61
CA LEU A 19 3.86 -10.45 -0.69
C LEU A 19 2.60 -10.13 -1.50
N GLN A 20 1.61 -11.02 -1.46
CA GLN A 20 0.34 -10.86 -2.16
C GLN A 20 -0.47 -9.71 -1.58
N GLU A 21 -0.53 -9.56 -0.26
CA GLU A 21 -1.19 -8.41 0.37
C GLU A 21 -0.54 -7.08 -0.02
N ARG A 22 0.79 -7.05 -0.09
CA ARG A 22 1.53 -5.86 -0.53
C ARG A 22 1.21 -5.51 -1.99
N ALA A 23 1.20 -6.49 -2.88
CA ALA A 23 0.83 -6.30 -4.27
C ALA A 23 -0.62 -5.85 -4.42
N ALA A 24 -1.55 -6.45 -3.66
CA ALA A 24 -2.97 -6.09 -3.67
C ALA A 24 -3.20 -4.62 -3.26
N ARG A 25 -2.47 -4.12 -2.26
CA ARG A 25 -2.52 -2.71 -1.85
C ARG A 25 -2.06 -1.77 -2.97
N LEU A 26 -0.98 -2.10 -3.67
CA LEU A 26 -0.52 -1.31 -4.82
C LEU A 26 -1.49 -1.40 -6.00
N PHE A 27 -2.11 -2.57 -6.23
CA PHE A 27 -3.12 -2.71 -7.29
C PHE A 27 -4.39 -1.91 -7.00
N LEU A 28 -4.77 -1.75 -5.73
CA LEU A 28 -5.92 -0.92 -5.35
C LEU A 28 -5.76 0.53 -5.81
N LEU A 29 -4.52 1.05 -5.84
CA LEU A 29 -4.23 2.41 -6.31
C LEU A 29 -4.57 2.64 -7.78
N LYS A 30 -4.72 1.57 -8.58
CA LYS A 30 -5.11 1.70 -9.99
C LYS A 30 -6.58 2.08 -10.17
N THR A 31 -7.43 1.71 -9.22
CA THR A 31 -8.89 1.91 -9.31
C THR A 31 -9.42 2.85 -8.23
N THR A 32 -8.69 2.97 -7.11
CA THR A 32 -9.12 3.74 -5.94
C THR A 32 -8.03 4.75 -5.56
N PRO A 33 -8.34 6.06 -5.53
CA PRO A 33 -7.37 7.06 -5.11
C PRO A 33 -7.03 6.91 -3.62
N LEU A 34 -5.82 7.36 -3.24
CA LEU A 34 -5.27 7.19 -1.89
C LEU A 34 -6.19 7.73 -0.77
N GLU A 35 -6.90 8.83 -1.05
CA GLU A 35 -7.83 9.49 -0.13
C GLU A 35 -9.07 8.65 0.20
N MET A 36 -9.49 7.79 -0.72
CA MET A 36 -10.64 6.89 -0.55
C MET A 36 -10.24 5.55 0.06
N LEU A 37 -8.94 5.31 0.27
CA LEU A 37 -8.49 4.06 0.85
C LEU A 37 -8.83 3.98 2.35
N PRO A 38 -9.16 2.77 2.84
CA PRO A 38 -9.35 2.54 4.26
C PRO A 38 -8.11 2.98 5.06
N LYS A 39 -8.31 3.79 6.11
CA LYS A 39 -7.26 4.20 7.06
C LYS A 39 -6.46 3.04 7.67
N LYS A 40 -7.00 1.82 7.63
CA LYS A 40 -6.31 0.59 8.05
C LYS A 40 -5.12 0.23 7.16
N LEU A 41 -5.19 0.55 5.86
CA LEU A 41 -4.15 0.28 4.86
C LEU A 41 -3.09 1.38 4.81
N LEU A 42 -3.46 2.60 5.20
CA LEU A 42 -2.54 3.72 5.33
C LEU A 42 -1.59 3.52 6.51
N ALA A 43 -0.32 3.85 6.31
CA ALA A 43 0.64 3.94 7.39
C ALA A 43 0.27 5.14 8.28
N LYS A 44 0.34 4.96 9.60
CA LYS A 44 0.34 6.12 10.49
C LYS A 44 1.70 6.79 10.33
N LYS A 45 1.68 8.10 10.13
CA LYS A 45 2.90 8.92 10.15
C LYS A 45 3.55 8.83 11.53
#